data_AF-A0A8S4QV96-F1
#
_entry.id   AF-A0A8S4QV96-F1
#
_cell.length_a   1.000
_cell.length_b   1.000
_cell.length_c   1.000
_cell.angle_alpha   90.00
_cell.angle_beta   90.00
_cell.angle_gamma   90.00
#
_symmetry.space_group_name_H-M   'P 1'
#
loop_
_entity.id
_entity.type
_entity.pdbx_description
1 polymer ?
#
loop_
_entity_poly.entity_id
_entity_poly.type
_entity_poly.pdbx_seq_one_letter_code
_entity_poly.pdbx_strand_id
1 'polypeptide(L)'
;MIFITNCYAKITINITVASSKGGIILHFGGRDTKLISDKEVNIFNITDVNLKRGIRVEFGDTPNDVYLKDPTPYGNLYQKFKWQQVNREIIVKSASVLDIINENIVLTVHEHINNATRELKIPIKIFENVENTFKSSWSKNGLPDDEIYYDINIDFFNEKKINFENKWRNDSLRTASLLFGYQTAGKINIAPGYLCERTYSNRRRDSILIYYQWMGLNS
;
A
#
# COMPACT_ATOMS: atom_id res chain seq x y z
N MET A 1 20.50 28.27 -13.12
CA MET A 1 19.04 28.07 -12.98
C MET A 1 18.81 26.58 -12.84
N ILE A 2 18.57 26.10 -11.61
CA ILE A 2 18.38 24.68 -11.31
C ILE A 2 16.91 24.37 -11.55
N PHE A 3 16.62 23.60 -12.59
CA PHE A 3 15.29 23.03 -12.79
C PHE A 3 15.15 21.88 -11.79
N ILE A 4 14.34 22.09 -10.74
CA ILE A 4 13.89 20.98 -9.90
C ILE A 4 12.89 20.21 -10.77
N THR A 5 13.36 19.11 -11.33
CA THR A 5 12.54 18.10 -11.98
C THR A 5 11.43 17.72 -11.00
N ASN A 6 10.16 17.88 -11.42
CA ASN A 6 9.02 17.36 -10.68
C ASN A 6 9.29 15.88 -10.39
N CYS A 7 9.67 15.59 -9.15
CA CYS A 7 9.85 14.23 -8.69
C CYS A 7 8.43 13.68 -8.60
N TYR A 8 8.03 12.86 -9.59
CA TYR A 8 6.80 12.08 -9.54
C TYR A 8 6.94 11.07 -8.40
N ALA A 9 6.72 11.51 -7.17
CA ALA A 9 6.86 10.68 -5.99
C ALA A 9 5.60 9.82 -5.87
N LYS A 10 5.55 8.71 -6.60
CA LYS A 10 4.47 7.71 -6.53
C LYS A 10 4.11 7.42 -5.06
N ILE A 11 2.82 7.32 -4.77
CA ILE A 11 2.35 7.08 -3.41
C ILE A 11 2.76 5.66 -2.97
N THR A 12 3.30 5.55 -1.75
CA THR A 12 3.73 4.29 -1.15
C THR A 12 3.11 4.12 0.23
N ILE A 13 2.69 2.89 0.53
CA ILE A 13 2.16 2.47 1.83
C ILE A 13 2.98 1.27 2.28
N ASN A 14 3.77 1.46 3.33
CA ASN A 14 4.63 0.45 3.94
C ASN A 14 4.01 -0.02 5.25
N ILE A 15 3.80 -1.32 5.38
CA ILE A 15 3.18 -1.97 6.52
C ILE A 15 4.16 -3.00 7.07
N THR A 16 4.60 -2.83 8.31
CA THR A 16 5.36 -3.85 9.03
C THR A 16 4.43 -4.62 9.96
N VAL A 17 4.29 -5.91 9.71
CA VAL A 17 3.37 -6.79 10.42
C VAL A 17 3.97 -7.26 11.75
N ALA A 18 3.17 -7.21 12.81
CA ALA A 18 3.54 -7.68 14.14
C ALA A 18 2.34 -8.36 14.84
N SER A 19 2.64 -9.17 15.86
CA SER A 19 1.63 -9.92 16.62
C SER A 19 0.77 -9.09 17.58
N SER A 20 0.95 -7.77 17.61
CA SER A 20 0.15 -6.86 18.43
C SER A 20 0.00 -5.53 17.73
N LYS A 21 -1.08 -4.81 18.03
CA LYS A 21 -1.39 -3.51 17.41
C LYS A 21 -0.31 -2.46 17.61
N GLY A 22 0.29 -2.42 18.79
CA GLY A 22 1.39 -1.51 19.10
C GLY A 22 2.70 -1.85 18.39
N GLY A 23 2.84 -3.07 17.86
CA GLY A 23 4.02 -3.49 17.09
C GLY A 23 3.89 -3.27 15.58
N ILE A 24 2.67 -2.98 15.07
CA ILE A 24 2.50 -2.70 13.64
C ILE A 24 2.99 -1.29 13.37
N ILE A 25 3.90 -1.20 12.39
CA ILE A 25 4.42 0.08 11.93
C ILE A 25 3.79 0.36 10.56
N LEU A 26 3.17 1.52 10.44
CA LEU A 26 2.53 1.99 9.22
C LEU A 26 3.19 3.30 8.78
N HIS A 27 3.84 3.28 7.63
CA HIS A 27 4.44 4.45 7.02
C HIS A 27 3.83 4.67 5.64
N PHE A 28 3.43 5.89 5.35
CA PHE A 28 2.92 6.26 4.04
C PHE A 28 3.53 7.58 3.60
N GLY A 29 3.63 7.78 2.29
CA GLY A 29 4.17 9.00 1.71
C GLY A 29 4.06 9.02 0.20
N GLY A 30 4.49 10.12 -0.40
CA GLY A 30 4.35 10.38 -1.83
C GLY A 30 3.12 11.21 -2.17
N ARG A 31 3.00 11.54 -3.45
CA ARG A 31 1.98 12.39 -4.06
C ARG A 31 1.73 11.99 -5.51
N ASP A 32 0.47 12.01 -5.93
CA ASP A 32 0.11 12.00 -7.36
C ASP A 32 -0.08 13.44 -7.81
N THR A 33 0.77 13.91 -8.72
CA THR A 33 0.66 15.24 -9.32
C THR A 33 0.30 15.09 -10.79
N LYS A 34 -0.83 15.69 -11.20
CA LYS A 34 -1.27 15.69 -12.60
C LYS A 34 -1.81 17.05 -13.01
N LEU A 35 -1.77 17.34 -14.30
CA LEU A 35 -2.43 18.52 -14.85
C LEU A 35 -3.92 18.46 -14.54
N ILE A 36 -4.50 19.60 -14.16
CA ILE A 36 -5.90 19.65 -13.78
C ILE A 36 -6.83 19.25 -14.94
N SER A 37 -7.74 18.31 -14.67
CA SER A 37 -8.73 17.84 -15.64
C SER A 37 -10.05 18.62 -15.52
N ASP A 38 -10.86 18.60 -16.57
CA ASP A 38 -12.17 19.30 -16.54
C ASP A 38 -13.12 18.65 -15.52
N LYS A 39 -12.93 17.35 -15.24
CA LYS A 39 -13.65 16.64 -14.18
C LYS A 39 -13.33 17.23 -12.81
N GLU A 40 -12.06 17.51 -12.52
CA GLU A 40 -11.66 18.15 -11.27
C GLU A 40 -12.16 19.59 -11.18
N VAL A 41 -12.06 20.35 -12.27
CA VAL A 41 -12.61 21.71 -12.35
C VAL A 41 -14.07 21.73 -11.92
N ASN A 42 -14.87 20.78 -12.41
CA ASN A 42 -16.28 20.65 -12.04
C ASN A 42 -16.46 20.23 -10.58
N ILE A 43 -15.70 19.24 -10.10
CA ILE A 43 -15.85 18.69 -8.74
C ILE A 43 -15.46 19.71 -7.66
N PHE A 44 -14.41 20.48 -7.91
CA PHE A 44 -13.94 21.53 -7.01
C PHE A 44 -14.64 22.88 -7.26
N ASN A 45 -15.61 22.91 -8.19
CA ASN A 45 -16.33 24.13 -8.56
C ASN A 45 -15.41 25.30 -8.95
N ILE A 46 -14.34 25.00 -9.69
CA ILE A 46 -13.33 25.95 -10.18
C ILE A 46 -13.86 26.61 -11.47
N THR A 47 -15.03 27.24 -11.37
CA THR A 47 -15.66 27.94 -12.48
C THR A 47 -14.94 29.25 -12.77
N ASP A 48 -15.06 29.77 -13.99
CA ASP A 48 -14.51 31.08 -14.38
C ASP A 48 -14.92 32.19 -13.40
N VAL A 49 -16.19 32.21 -12.99
CA VAL A 49 -16.72 33.15 -12.00
C VAL A 49 -16.02 33.02 -10.65
N ASN A 50 -15.84 31.80 -10.15
CA ASN A 50 -15.18 31.56 -8.87
C ASN A 50 -13.68 31.89 -8.92
N LEU A 51 -13.00 31.58 -10.03
CA LEU A 51 -11.60 31.91 -10.26
C LEU A 51 -11.39 33.42 -10.31
N LYS A 52 -12.16 34.14 -11.13
CA LYS A 52 -12.10 35.60 -11.23
C LYS A 52 -12.38 36.27 -9.90
N ARG A 53 -13.37 35.76 -9.14
CA ARG A 53 -13.65 36.23 -7.79
C ARG A 53 -12.47 36.01 -6.84
N GLY A 54 -11.83 34.84 -6.91
CA GLY A 54 -10.63 34.54 -6.12
C GLY A 54 -9.48 35.51 -6.44
N ILE A 55 -9.17 35.70 -7.73
CA ILE A 55 -8.12 36.63 -8.17
C ILE A 55 -8.45 38.07 -7.75
N ARG A 56 -9.72 38.50 -7.85
CA ARG A 56 -10.14 39.82 -7.38
C ARG A 56 -9.86 40.03 -5.89
N VAL A 57 -10.10 39.02 -5.06
CA VAL A 57 -9.83 39.10 -3.62
C VAL A 57 -8.33 39.26 -3.35
N GLU A 58 -7.49 38.52 -4.08
CA GLU A 58 -6.03 38.54 -3.88
C GLU A 58 -5.34 39.77 -4.49
N PHE A 59 -5.79 40.23 -5.67
CA PHE A 59 -5.11 41.27 -6.45
C PHE A 59 -5.88 42.61 -6.51
N GLY A 60 -7.08 42.68 -5.93
CA GLY A 60 -7.91 43.89 -5.85
C GLY A 60 -8.68 44.24 -7.12
N ASP A 61 -8.44 43.54 -8.24
CA ASP A 61 -9.12 43.77 -9.52
C ASP A 61 -9.54 42.45 -10.19
N THR A 62 -10.60 42.50 -10.99
CA THR A 62 -11.16 41.32 -11.65
C THR A 62 -10.54 41.15 -13.03
N PRO A 63 -9.82 40.05 -13.30
CA PRO A 63 -9.25 39.82 -14.62
C PRO A 63 -10.35 39.54 -15.66
N ASN A 64 -10.10 39.95 -16.91
CA ASN A 64 -10.99 39.66 -18.04
C ASN A 64 -11.06 38.15 -18.33
N ASP A 65 -9.92 37.46 -18.25
CA ASP A 65 -9.78 36.05 -18.58
C ASP A 65 -8.86 35.33 -17.58
N VAL A 66 -9.19 34.09 -17.25
CA VAL A 66 -8.39 33.21 -16.39
C VAL A 66 -8.36 31.82 -17.00
N TYR A 67 -7.16 31.28 -17.17
CA TYR A 67 -6.95 29.94 -17.72
C TYR A 67 -6.13 29.11 -16.76
N LEU A 68 -6.41 27.82 -16.66
CA LEU A 68 -5.69 26.89 -15.76
C LEU A 68 -4.59 26.11 -16.49
N LYS A 69 -4.71 25.97 -17.82
CA LYS A 69 -3.86 25.14 -18.67
C LYS A 69 -3.92 25.59 -20.13
N ASP A 70 -2.98 25.11 -20.95
CA ASP A 70 -3.03 25.26 -22.40
C ASP A 70 -3.96 24.20 -23.03
N PRO A 71 -4.51 24.43 -24.24
CA PRO A 71 -4.43 25.66 -25.03
C PRO A 71 -5.43 26.73 -24.55
N THR A 72 -5.06 28.00 -24.69
CA THR A 72 -5.96 29.14 -24.45
C THR A 72 -6.47 29.73 -25.78
N PRO A 73 -7.50 30.60 -25.78
CA PRO A 73 -7.93 31.33 -26.98
C PRO A 73 -6.81 32.16 -27.63
N TYR A 74 -5.77 32.52 -26.89
CA TYR A 74 -4.60 33.26 -27.37
C TYR A 74 -3.41 32.34 -27.73
N GLY A 75 -3.66 31.02 -27.84
CA GLY A 75 -2.65 30.00 -28.09
C GLY A 75 -2.05 29.42 -26.81
N ASN A 76 -0.85 28.85 -26.92
CA ASN A 76 -0.16 28.17 -25.82
C ASN A 76 0.62 29.17 -24.96
N LEU A 77 -0.11 29.98 -24.17
CA LEU A 77 0.48 31.01 -23.33
C LEU A 77 1.43 30.42 -22.28
N TYR A 78 1.05 29.29 -21.66
CA TYR A 78 1.87 28.66 -20.63
C TYR A 78 3.19 28.15 -21.21
N GLN A 79 3.15 27.51 -22.38
CA GLN A 79 4.37 27.08 -23.07
C GLN A 79 5.23 28.27 -23.52
N LYS A 80 4.61 29.32 -24.11
CA LYS A 80 5.31 30.50 -24.65
C LYS A 80 6.05 31.28 -23.57
N PHE A 81 5.40 31.51 -22.43
CA PHE A 81 5.96 32.28 -21.32
C PHE A 81 6.62 31.42 -20.25
N LYS A 82 6.68 30.10 -20.45
CA LYS A 82 7.23 29.11 -19.50
C LYS A 82 6.54 29.19 -18.13
N TRP A 83 5.25 29.46 -18.10
CA TRP A 83 4.45 29.44 -16.89
C TRP A 83 4.09 28.01 -16.50
N GLN A 84 3.99 27.75 -15.20
CA GLN A 84 3.51 26.47 -14.70
C GLN A 84 2.00 26.38 -14.86
N GLN A 85 1.53 25.34 -15.53
CA GLN A 85 0.11 25.02 -15.60
C GLN A 85 -0.38 24.50 -14.25
N VAL A 86 -1.68 24.66 -13.98
CA VAL A 86 -2.29 24.24 -12.73
C VAL A 86 -2.33 22.73 -12.66
N ASN A 87 -1.71 22.19 -11.60
CA ASN A 87 -1.71 20.77 -11.31
C ASN A 87 -2.60 20.49 -10.10
N ARG A 88 -3.27 19.34 -10.12
CA ARG A 88 -3.82 18.74 -8.91
C ARG A 88 -2.71 17.99 -8.18
N GLU A 89 -2.83 17.92 -6.87
CA GLU A 89 -1.99 17.06 -6.03
C GLU A 89 -2.87 16.22 -5.10
N ILE A 90 -2.62 14.90 -5.08
CA ILE A 90 -3.29 13.95 -4.20
C ILE A 90 -2.26 13.35 -3.26
N ILE A 91 -2.54 13.43 -1.96
CA ILE A 91 -1.69 12.90 -0.89
C ILE A 91 -2.49 12.03 0.07
N VAL A 92 -1.81 11.07 0.70
CA VAL A 92 -2.37 10.34 1.85
C VAL A 92 -2.34 11.28 3.04
N LYS A 93 -3.51 11.63 3.59
CA LYS A 93 -3.57 12.47 4.80
C LYS A 93 -3.26 11.66 6.04
N SER A 94 -3.86 10.49 6.15
CA SER A 94 -3.74 9.64 7.32
C SER A 94 -3.99 8.19 6.95
N ALA A 95 -3.29 7.29 7.62
CA ALA A 95 -3.57 5.86 7.60
C ALA A 95 -3.48 5.32 9.02
N SER A 96 -4.32 4.33 9.33
CA SER A 96 -4.40 3.74 10.67
C SER A 96 -4.77 2.27 10.60
N VAL A 97 -4.29 1.50 11.58
CA VAL A 97 -4.67 0.10 11.79
C VAL A 97 -5.93 0.08 12.64
N LEU A 98 -7.01 -0.47 12.10
CA LEU A 98 -8.28 -0.59 12.82
C LEU A 98 -8.25 -1.79 13.74
N ASP A 99 -7.96 -2.96 13.20
CA ASP A 99 -8.08 -4.23 13.91
C ASP A 99 -7.02 -5.25 13.50
N ILE A 100 -6.75 -6.19 14.41
CA ILE A 100 -5.85 -7.32 14.23
C ILE A 100 -6.51 -8.54 14.87
N ILE A 101 -6.83 -9.52 14.03
CA ILE A 101 -7.31 -10.82 14.48
C ILE A 101 -6.16 -11.80 14.32
N ASN A 102 -5.79 -12.47 15.41
CA ASN A 102 -4.74 -13.49 15.43
C ASN A 102 -5.36 -14.83 15.83
N GLU A 103 -5.23 -15.84 14.97
CA GLU A 103 -5.62 -17.21 15.25
C GLU A 103 -4.40 -18.14 15.20
N ASN A 104 -4.31 -19.05 16.18
CA ASN A 104 -3.31 -20.11 16.18
C ASN A 104 -3.78 -21.23 15.26
N ILE A 105 -2.99 -21.55 14.24
CA ILE A 105 -3.30 -22.61 13.28
C ILE A 105 -2.15 -23.61 13.27
N VAL A 106 -2.47 -24.89 13.43
CA VAL A 106 -1.50 -25.97 13.18
C VAL A 106 -1.31 -26.08 11.67
N LEU A 107 -0.10 -25.81 11.19
CA LEU A 107 0.19 -25.89 9.75
C LEU A 107 0.44 -27.34 9.33
N THR A 108 1.32 -28.02 10.07
CA THR A 108 1.79 -29.36 9.73
C THR A 108 2.15 -30.13 11.00
N VAL A 109 1.88 -31.43 11.02
CA VAL A 109 2.28 -32.38 12.07
C VAL A 109 3.14 -33.46 11.43
N HIS A 110 4.34 -33.67 11.97
CA HIS A 110 5.19 -34.79 11.56
C HIS A 110 5.29 -35.79 12.70
N GLU A 111 5.03 -37.05 12.38
CA GLU A 111 5.22 -38.17 13.29
C GLU A 111 6.43 -39.00 12.82
N HIS A 112 7.36 -39.26 13.73
CA HIS A 112 8.51 -40.09 13.49
C HIS A 112 8.55 -41.24 14.50
N ILE A 113 8.54 -42.47 13.99
CA ILE A 113 8.54 -43.70 14.80
C ILE A 113 9.84 -44.46 14.55
N ASN A 114 10.60 -44.73 15.61
CA ASN A 114 11.79 -45.57 15.50
C ASN A 114 11.47 -47.03 15.85
N ASN A 115 11.17 -47.83 14.83
CA ASN A 115 10.98 -49.28 14.98
C ASN A 115 12.31 -50.08 14.97
N ALA A 116 13.46 -49.43 14.85
CA ALA A 116 14.75 -50.09 14.90
C ALA A 116 15.19 -50.35 16.34
N THR A 117 16.09 -51.32 16.52
CA THR A 117 16.70 -51.66 17.81
C THR A 117 17.81 -50.69 18.24
N ARG A 118 18.12 -49.68 17.41
CA ARG A 118 19.18 -48.68 17.65
C ARG A 118 18.66 -47.26 17.49
N GLU A 119 19.30 -46.32 18.16
CA GLU A 119 18.98 -44.89 18.06
C GLU A 119 19.14 -44.38 16.62
N LEU A 120 18.17 -43.60 16.15
CA LEU A 120 18.19 -42.98 14.83
C LEU A 120 18.36 -41.47 14.94
N LYS A 121 19.24 -40.90 14.10
CA LYS A 121 19.39 -39.46 13.93
C LYS A 121 18.75 -39.03 12.62
N ILE A 122 17.61 -38.35 12.69
CA ILE A 122 16.84 -37.97 11.51
C ILE A 122 17.00 -36.46 11.27
N PRO A 123 17.43 -36.03 10.07
CA PRO A 123 17.37 -34.63 9.69
C PRO A 123 15.90 -34.23 9.48
N ILE A 124 15.44 -33.26 10.24
CA ILE A 124 14.08 -32.72 10.15
C ILE A 124 14.13 -31.34 9.51
N LYS A 125 13.39 -31.20 8.42
CA LYS A 125 12.96 -29.94 7.84
C LYS A 125 11.45 -29.88 7.96
N ILE A 126 10.93 -28.82 8.58
CA ILE A 126 9.48 -28.60 8.66
C ILE A 126 9.26 -27.21 8.11
N PHE A 127 8.66 -27.15 6.93
CA PHE A 127 8.24 -25.92 6.28
C PHE A 127 6.97 -26.18 5.49
N GLU A 128 6.14 -25.16 5.37
CA GLU A 128 4.88 -25.19 4.64
C GLU A 128 4.72 -23.87 3.88
N ASN A 129 4.18 -23.93 2.67
CA ASN A 129 3.81 -22.74 1.91
C ASN A 129 2.43 -22.28 2.35
N VAL A 130 2.35 -21.11 2.98
CA VAL A 130 1.08 -20.53 3.42
C VAL A 130 0.67 -19.45 2.43
N GLU A 131 -0.52 -19.58 1.87
CA GLU A 131 -1.12 -18.58 1.01
C GLU A 131 -1.71 -17.43 1.86
N ASN A 132 -1.26 -16.21 1.58
CA ASN A 132 -1.73 -14.99 2.21
C ASN A 132 -2.58 -14.23 1.20
N THR A 133 -3.73 -13.75 1.64
CA THR A 133 -4.66 -12.98 0.80
C THR A 133 -4.71 -11.54 1.26
N PHE A 134 -4.53 -10.62 0.32
CA PHE A 134 -4.62 -9.18 0.52
C PHE A 134 -5.83 -8.66 -0.22
N LYS A 135 -6.69 -7.96 0.50
CA LYS A 135 -7.87 -7.32 -0.05
C LYS A 135 -7.75 -5.82 0.13
N SER A 136 -7.91 -5.07 -0.96
CA SER A 136 -8.07 -3.63 -0.94
C SER A 136 -9.48 -3.29 -1.42
N SER A 137 -10.14 -2.37 -0.71
CA SER A 137 -11.50 -1.96 -1.04
C SER A 137 -11.67 -0.47 -0.79
N TRP A 138 -12.47 0.19 -1.63
CA TRP A 138 -12.61 1.64 -1.61
C TRP A 138 -14.05 2.10 -1.34
N SER A 139 -14.18 3.26 -0.69
CA SER A 139 -15.48 3.93 -0.59
C SER A 139 -15.90 4.48 -1.94
N LYS A 140 -17.20 4.38 -2.26
CA LYS A 140 -17.79 4.94 -3.48
C LYS A 140 -17.83 6.48 -3.51
N ASN A 141 -17.56 7.15 -2.38
CA ASN A 141 -17.65 8.60 -2.21
C ASN A 141 -16.27 9.28 -2.40
N GLY A 142 -16.24 10.50 -2.98
CA GLY A 142 -15.01 11.28 -3.23
C GLY A 142 -14.67 11.50 -4.72
N LEU A 143 -13.39 11.84 -5.01
CA LEU A 143 -12.86 12.08 -6.37
C LEU A 143 -13.16 10.95 -7.36
N PRO A 144 -13.38 11.22 -8.66
CA PRO A 144 -13.82 10.22 -9.63
C PRO A 144 -12.71 9.21 -9.92
N ASP A 145 -13.05 8.14 -10.64
CA ASP A 145 -12.06 7.16 -11.06
C ASP A 145 -11.01 7.80 -11.97
N ASP A 146 -9.75 7.53 -11.65
CA ASP A 146 -8.59 8.09 -12.31
C ASP A 146 -7.45 7.07 -12.33
N GLU A 147 -6.44 7.31 -13.14
CA GLU A 147 -5.23 6.52 -13.28
C GLU A 147 -4.20 6.86 -12.18
N ILE A 148 -4.61 6.76 -10.93
CA ILE A 148 -3.72 6.96 -9.78
C ILE A 148 -3.27 5.58 -9.30
N TYR A 149 -1.96 5.39 -9.20
CA TYR A 149 -1.35 4.12 -8.77
C TYR A 149 -0.56 4.33 -7.48
N TYR A 150 -0.60 3.34 -6.61
CA TYR A 150 0.14 3.35 -5.35
C TYR A 150 0.71 1.97 -5.06
N ASP A 151 1.87 1.94 -4.41
CA ASP A 151 2.50 0.70 -3.98
C ASP A 151 2.12 0.37 -2.54
N ILE A 152 1.79 -0.90 -2.32
CA ILE A 152 1.67 -1.48 -1.00
C ILE A 152 2.85 -2.42 -0.80
N ASN A 153 3.64 -2.16 0.24
CA ASN A 153 4.74 -2.99 0.67
C ASN A 153 4.45 -3.54 2.07
N ILE A 154 4.50 -4.85 2.23
CA ILE A 154 4.18 -5.54 3.47
C ILE A 154 5.41 -6.33 3.90
N ASP A 155 5.98 -5.94 5.04
CA ASP A 155 7.14 -6.56 5.64
C ASP A 155 6.69 -7.50 6.77
N PHE A 156 7.02 -8.78 6.62
CA PHE A 156 6.82 -9.81 7.62
C PHE A 156 8.16 -10.14 8.29
N PHE A 157 8.09 -10.59 9.54
CA PHE A 157 9.27 -11.11 10.25
C PHE A 157 10.08 -12.12 9.40
N ASN A 158 11.40 -12.06 9.51
CA ASN A 158 12.40 -12.85 8.76
C ASN A 158 12.52 -12.50 7.27
N GLU A 159 12.61 -11.22 6.94
CA GLU A 159 12.95 -10.69 5.61
C GLU A 159 11.97 -11.03 4.48
N LYS A 160 10.79 -11.55 4.84
CA LYS A 160 9.74 -11.86 3.88
C LYS A 160 8.97 -10.60 3.55
N LYS A 161 8.95 -10.23 2.27
CA LYS A 161 8.29 -9.02 1.80
C LYS A 161 7.31 -9.35 0.69
N ILE A 162 6.16 -8.70 0.72
CA ILE A 162 5.17 -8.75 -0.35
C ILE A 162 4.93 -7.34 -0.81
N ASN A 163 5.18 -7.10 -2.11
CA ASN A 163 5.02 -5.80 -2.71
C ASN A 163 4.06 -5.93 -3.89
N PHE A 164 3.11 -5.02 -4.02
CA PHE A 164 2.25 -4.94 -5.19
C PHE A 164 1.78 -3.53 -5.43
N GLU A 165 1.64 -3.19 -6.71
CA GLU A 165 1.00 -1.95 -7.14
C GLU A 165 -0.52 -2.16 -7.18
N ASN A 166 -1.26 -1.14 -6.75
CA ASN A 166 -2.70 -1.10 -6.88
C ASN A 166 -3.16 0.23 -7.47
N LYS A 167 -4.35 0.21 -8.07
CA LYS A 167 -5.00 1.38 -8.63
C LYS A 167 -5.98 1.97 -7.63
N TRP A 168 -5.99 3.28 -7.52
CA TRP A 168 -6.98 4.05 -6.79
C TRP A 168 -8.39 3.64 -7.19
N ARG A 169 -9.28 3.46 -6.20
CA ARG A 169 -10.67 3.04 -6.39
C ARG A 169 -10.88 1.73 -7.13
N ASN A 170 -9.83 0.94 -7.28
CA ASN A 170 -9.94 -0.40 -7.79
C ASN A 170 -9.91 -1.39 -6.62
N ASP A 171 -11.04 -2.06 -6.40
CA ASP A 171 -11.11 -3.18 -5.47
C ASP A 171 -10.23 -4.29 -6.02
N SER A 172 -9.32 -4.79 -5.19
CA SER A 172 -8.37 -5.81 -5.63
C SER A 172 -8.22 -6.90 -4.58
N LEU A 173 -8.07 -8.12 -5.10
CA LEU A 173 -7.67 -9.29 -4.35
C LEU A 173 -6.33 -9.74 -4.91
N ARG A 174 -5.35 -9.92 -4.02
CA ARG A 174 -4.03 -10.44 -4.34
C ARG A 174 -3.74 -11.60 -3.41
N THR A 175 -3.08 -12.62 -3.93
CA THR A 175 -2.60 -13.73 -3.13
C THR A 175 -1.09 -13.86 -3.28
N ALA A 176 -0.41 -14.23 -2.21
CA ALA A 176 1.01 -14.47 -2.21
C ALA A 176 1.34 -15.63 -1.26
N SER A 177 2.12 -16.57 -1.75
CA SER A 177 2.57 -17.72 -0.97
C SER A 177 3.88 -17.38 -0.26
N LEU A 178 3.89 -17.54 1.06
CA LEU A 178 5.08 -17.36 1.88
C LEU A 178 5.45 -18.69 2.54
N LEU A 179 6.72 -19.04 2.45
CA LEU A 179 7.25 -20.26 3.05
C LEU A 179 7.45 -20.09 4.56
N PHE A 180 6.64 -20.70 5.41
CA PHE A 180 6.82 -20.71 6.86
C PHE A 180 7.55 -21.97 7.32
N GLY A 181 8.42 -21.83 8.32
CA GLY A 181 9.17 -22.95 8.90
C GLY A 181 10.69 -22.83 8.72
N TYR A 182 11.40 -23.91 9.04
CA TYR A 182 12.86 -23.99 9.00
C TYR A 182 13.30 -24.93 7.89
N GLN A 183 13.98 -24.37 6.88
CA GLN A 183 14.60 -25.15 5.80
C GLN A 183 15.93 -25.80 6.23
N THR A 184 16.58 -25.26 7.27
CA THR A 184 17.79 -25.82 7.86
C THR A 184 17.44 -27.10 8.62
N ALA A 185 18.13 -28.19 8.27
CA ALA A 185 17.90 -29.49 8.88
C ALA A 185 18.38 -29.48 10.34
N GLY A 186 17.45 -29.38 11.28
CA GLY A 186 17.72 -29.81 12.66
C GLY A 186 17.90 -31.33 12.68
N LYS A 187 18.67 -31.86 13.61
CA LYS A 187 18.74 -33.33 13.84
C LYS A 187 17.98 -33.64 15.11
N ILE A 188 17.09 -34.63 15.06
CA ILE A 188 16.52 -35.22 16.26
C ILE A 188 17.05 -36.63 16.42
N ASN A 189 17.24 -37.04 17.67
CA ASN A 189 17.55 -38.41 18.00
C ASN A 189 16.29 -39.08 18.54
N ILE A 190 15.96 -40.26 18.03
CA ILE A 190 14.81 -41.06 18.49
C ILE A 190 15.34 -42.40 18.99
N ALA A 191 15.08 -42.71 20.26
CA ALA A 191 15.45 -43.98 20.86
C ALA A 191 14.58 -45.15 20.31
N PRO A 192 15.06 -46.40 20.36
CA PRO A 192 14.30 -47.59 19.93
C PRO A 192 12.92 -47.70 20.58
N GLY A 193 11.87 -47.88 19.79
CA GLY A 193 10.49 -48.06 20.26
C GLY A 193 9.77 -46.78 20.68
N TYR A 194 10.39 -45.60 20.55
CA TYR A 194 9.77 -44.32 20.88
C TYR A 194 9.16 -43.65 19.65
N LEU A 195 8.03 -42.97 19.88
CA LEU A 195 7.36 -42.09 18.93
C LEU A 195 7.69 -40.64 19.28
N CYS A 196 8.08 -39.87 18.27
CA CYS A 196 8.25 -38.42 18.38
C CYS A 196 7.21 -37.76 17.49
N GLU A 197 6.25 -37.09 18.10
CA GLU A 197 5.30 -36.21 17.42
C GLU A 197 5.81 -34.78 17.50
N ARG A 198 5.86 -34.09 16.36
CA ARG A 198 6.22 -32.68 16.31
C ARG A 198 5.17 -31.89 15.55
N THR A 199 4.43 -31.10 16.30
CA THR A 199 3.47 -30.13 15.78
C THR A 199 4.18 -28.82 15.43
N TYR A 200 3.97 -28.32 14.22
CA TYR A 200 4.31 -26.95 13.87
C TYR A 200 3.03 -26.12 13.77
N SER A 201 2.83 -25.29 14.79
CA SER A 201 1.77 -24.29 14.80
C SER A 201 2.32 -22.93 14.38
N ASN A 202 1.63 -22.28 13.47
CA ASN A 202 1.81 -20.88 13.17
C ASN A 202 0.81 -20.07 13.99
N ARG A 203 1.32 -19.04 14.66
CA ARG A 203 0.55 -18.15 15.53
C ARG A 203 -0.22 -17.07 14.77
N ARG A 204 -0.13 -17.05 13.44
CA ARG A 204 -0.39 -15.85 12.64
C ARG A 204 -1.19 -16.15 11.38
N ARG A 205 -2.51 -16.28 11.54
CA ARG A 205 -3.42 -15.76 10.51
C ARG A 205 -3.78 -14.33 10.93
N ASP A 206 -2.97 -13.38 10.48
CA ASP A 206 -3.14 -11.98 10.85
C ASP A 206 -4.11 -11.34 9.84
N SER A 207 -5.35 -11.07 10.26
CA SER A 207 -6.24 -10.20 9.50
C SER A 207 -6.04 -8.78 9.96
N ILE A 208 -5.36 -7.96 9.14
CA ILE A 208 -5.08 -6.56 9.45
C ILE A 208 -5.98 -5.70 8.60
N LEU A 209 -6.91 -4.99 9.25
CA LEU A 209 -7.74 -4.00 8.58
C LEU A 209 -7.08 -2.62 8.69
N ILE A 210 -6.72 -2.05 7.54
CA ILE A 210 -6.11 -0.73 7.46
C ILE A 210 -7.08 0.24 6.81
N TYR A 211 -7.29 1.37 7.47
CA TYR A 211 -8.08 2.48 6.96
C TYR A 211 -7.17 3.62 6.56
N TYR A 212 -7.38 4.16 5.37
CA TYR A 212 -6.67 5.32 4.85
C TYR A 212 -7.65 6.40 4.40
N GLN A 213 -7.31 7.65 4.73
CA GLN A 213 -8.04 8.84 4.28
C GLN A 213 -7.11 9.70 3.42
N TRP A 214 -7.65 10.12 2.29
CA TRP A 214 -6.94 10.90 1.29
C TRP A 214 -7.58 12.28 1.19
N MET A 215 -6.78 13.30 0.91
CA MET A 215 -7.27 14.64 0.61
C MET A 215 -6.64 15.17 -0.67
N GLY A 216 -7.42 15.94 -1.41
CA GLY A 216 -6.95 16.72 -2.56
C GLY A 216 -6.95 18.21 -2.24
N LEU A 217 -5.84 18.85 -2.63
CA LEU A 217 -5.48 20.28 -2.56
C LEU A 217 -5.22 20.89 -1.15
N ASN A 218 -3.95 21.23 -0.92
CA ASN A 218 -3.60 22.46 -0.20
C ASN A 218 -3.63 23.60 -1.23
N SER A 219 -4.44 24.61 -0.95
CA SER A 219 -4.39 25.93 -1.58
C SER A 219 -3.09 26.65 -1.23
#